data_AF-A0A1H3GPY9-F1
#
_entry.id   AF-A0A1H3GPY9-F1
#
_cell.length_a   1.000
_cell.length_b   1.000
_cell.length_c   1.000
_cell.angle_alpha   90.00
_cell.angle_beta   90.00
_cell.angle_gamma   90.00
#
_symmetry.space_group_name_H-M   'P 1'
#
loop_
_entity.id
_entity.type
_entity.pdbx_description
1 polymer ?
#
loop_
_entity_poly.entity_id
_entity_poly.type
_entity_poly.pdbx_seq_one_letter_code
_entity_poly.pdbx_strand_id
1 'polypeptide(L)'
;MTTADDDHLSIVGASQQVPVGLWHRASERPAHWPEGTTLAALHPGGQPFPAVTRLHRTAPNNVSVTDASGAIRTYRAAVFTAQSCMLLSRISCDEDLFPIDH
;
A
#
# COMPACT_ATOMS: atom_id res chain seq x y z
N MET A 1 -30.34 0.21 -19.64
CA MET A 1 -29.52 1.17 -18.87
C MET A 1 -29.30 0.56 -17.51
N THR A 2 -28.05 0.40 -17.08
CA THR A 2 -27.72 -0.17 -15.77
C THR A 2 -27.98 0.87 -14.68
N THR A 3 -28.73 0.48 -13.65
CA THR A 3 -29.04 1.18 -12.40
C THR A 3 -27.78 1.39 -11.54
N ALA A 4 -26.70 1.85 -12.16
CA ALA A 4 -25.42 2.11 -11.52
C ALA A 4 -25.30 3.57 -11.07
N ASP A 5 -26.35 4.38 -11.24
CA ASP A 5 -26.37 5.80 -10.88
C ASP A 5 -27.42 6.18 -9.83
N ASP A 6 -28.40 5.32 -9.59
CA ASP A 6 -29.41 5.57 -8.58
C ASP A 6 -28.85 5.16 -7.21
N ASP A 7 -28.89 6.06 -6.23
CA ASP A 7 -28.38 5.94 -4.85
C ASP A 7 -26.90 6.30 -4.60
N HIS A 8 -26.26 7.08 -5.48
CA HIS A 8 -24.97 7.70 -5.17
C HIS A 8 -25.07 8.66 -3.98
N LEU A 9 -24.22 8.45 -2.97
CA LEU A 9 -24.08 9.34 -1.82
C LEU A 9 -22.75 10.11 -1.88
N SER A 10 -22.81 11.38 -1.50
CA SER A 10 -21.62 12.23 -1.38
C SER A 10 -21.09 12.24 0.05
N ILE A 11 -19.76 12.36 0.18
CA ILE A 11 -19.10 12.58 1.46
C ILE A 11 -19.01 14.08 1.70
N VAL A 12 -19.74 14.56 2.69
CA VAL A 12 -19.70 15.96 3.11
C VAL A 12 -18.30 16.28 3.63
N GLY A 13 -17.67 17.34 3.10
CA GLY A 13 -16.33 17.78 3.54
C GLY A 13 -15.14 17.17 2.79
N ALA A 14 -15.39 16.26 1.83
CA ALA A 14 -14.46 15.60 0.89
C ALA A 14 -14.13 14.13 1.22
N SER A 15 -14.12 13.30 0.17
CA SER A 15 -13.79 11.87 0.25
C SER A 15 -12.37 11.58 0.77
N GLN A 16 -11.46 12.55 0.69
CA GLN A 16 -10.11 12.45 1.24
C GLN A 16 -10.10 12.21 2.76
N GLN A 17 -11.19 12.56 3.46
CA GLN A 17 -11.34 12.27 4.89
C GLN A 17 -11.36 10.77 5.19
N VAL A 18 -11.75 9.92 4.24
CA VAL A 18 -11.80 8.47 4.41
C VAL A 18 -10.40 7.86 4.56
N PRO A 19 -9.47 8.00 3.60
CA PRO A 19 -8.12 7.44 3.75
C PRO A 19 -7.34 8.09 4.90
N VAL A 20 -7.49 9.40 5.12
CA VAL A 20 -6.87 10.09 6.27
C VAL A 20 -7.43 9.57 7.59
N GLY A 21 -8.75 9.37 7.66
CA GLY A 21 -9.41 8.81 8.84
C GLY A 21 -8.93 7.38 9.13
N LEU A 22 -8.84 6.52 8.11
CA LEU A 22 -8.31 5.17 8.25
C LEU A 22 -6.87 5.14 8.74
N TRP A 23 -6.03 6.09 8.31
CA TRP A 23 -4.63 6.20 8.76
C TRP A 23 -4.51 6.47 10.27
N HIS A 24 -5.42 7.28 10.82
CA HIS A 24 -5.41 7.70 12.22
C HIS A 24 -6.40 6.92 13.11
N ARG A 25 -7.22 6.03 12.54
CA ARG A 25 -8.22 5.29 13.30
C ARG A 25 -7.56 4.25 14.20
N ALA A 26 -7.92 4.28 15.48
CA ALA A 26 -7.56 3.25 16.45
C ALA A 26 -8.18 1.90 16.09
N SER A 27 -7.37 0.85 16.10
CA SER A 27 -7.87 -0.51 16.01
C SER A 27 -8.60 -0.88 17.31
N GLU A 28 -9.85 -1.29 17.18
CA GLU A 28 -10.70 -1.68 18.31
C GLU A 28 -10.32 -3.05 18.88
N ARG A 29 -9.78 -3.96 18.05
CA ARG A 29 -9.42 -5.33 18.43
C ARG A 29 -8.18 -5.86 17.69
N PRO A 30 -7.00 -5.25 17.89
CA PRO A 30 -5.77 -5.74 17.29
C PRO A 30 -5.37 -7.11 17.85
N ALA A 31 -5.03 -8.05 16.97
CA ALA A 31 -4.65 -9.41 17.38
C ALA A 31 -3.26 -9.49 18.06
N HIS A 32 -2.33 -8.60 17.68
CA HIS A 32 -0.94 -8.59 18.17
C HIS A 32 -0.56 -7.29 18.87
N TRP A 33 -1.15 -6.17 18.46
CA TRP A 33 -0.79 -4.84 18.95
C TRP A 33 -1.60 -4.46 20.19
N PRO A 34 -1.13 -3.49 21.00
CA PRO A 34 -1.93 -2.90 22.06
C PRO A 34 -3.23 -2.28 21.54
N GLU A 35 -4.28 -2.28 22.35
CA GLU A 35 -5.52 -1.55 22.07
C GLU A 35 -5.22 -0.07 21.77
N GLY A 36 -5.94 0.50 20.81
CA GLY A 36 -5.71 1.89 20.39
C GLY A 36 -4.63 2.07 19.32
N THR A 37 -3.93 1.01 18.90
CA THR A 37 -2.90 1.10 17.85
C THR A 37 -3.50 1.59 16.53
N THR A 38 -2.84 2.57 15.90
CA THR A 38 -3.21 3.15 14.59
C THR A 38 -2.15 2.83 13.53
N LEU A 39 -2.48 2.95 12.25
CA LEU A 39 -1.47 2.82 11.19
C LEU A 39 -0.39 3.90 11.32
N ALA A 40 -0.78 5.13 11.64
CA ALA A 40 0.16 6.22 11.89
C ALA A 40 1.17 5.86 13.00
N ALA A 41 0.72 5.31 14.14
CA ALA A 41 1.60 4.96 15.26
C ALA A 41 2.59 3.83 14.93
N LEU A 42 2.25 2.93 14.00
CA LEU A 42 3.14 1.87 13.54
C LEU A 42 4.22 2.38 12.58
N HIS A 43 4.05 3.56 12.00
CA HIS A 43 5.01 4.13 11.06
C HIS A 43 5.93 5.16 11.74
N PRO A 44 7.25 5.12 11.49
CA PRO A 44 8.17 6.11 12.02
C PRO A 44 7.74 7.54 11.67
N GLY A 45 7.59 8.39 12.68
CA GLY A 45 7.16 9.77 12.50
C GLY A 45 5.71 9.94 12.02
N GLY A 46 4.89 8.88 12.04
CA GLY A 46 3.49 8.95 11.62
C GLY A 46 3.27 9.02 10.11
N GLN A 47 4.33 8.85 9.32
CA GLN A 47 4.32 9.07 7.87
C GLN A 47 4.55 7.76 7.10
N PRO A 48 3.88 7.56 5.95
CA PRO A 48 4.24 6.50 5.02
C PRO A 48 5.70 6.62 4.58
N PHE A 49 6.31 5.50 4.22
CA PHE A 49 7.64 5.51 3.61
C PHE A 49 7.63 6.23 2.25
N PRO A 50 8.79 6.72 1.78
CA PRO A 50 8.92 7.31 0.46
C PRO A 50 8.46 6.39 -0.67
N ALA A 51 8.21 6.97 -1.84
CA ALA A 51 7.78 6.24 -3.02
C ALA A 51 8.74 5.09 -3.36
N VAL A 52 8.18 3.93 -3.68
CA VAL A 52 8.94 2.77 -4.14
C VAL A 52 9.51 3.05 -5.54
N THR A 53 10.78 2.75 -5.73
CA THR A 53 11.51 2.89 -7.01
C THR A 53 11.93 1.55 -7.60
N ARG A 54 12.07 0.50 -6.77
CA ARG A 54 12.42 -0.84 -7.22
C ARG A 54 11.78 -1.93 -6.36
N LEU A 55 11.31 -2.99 -7.02
CA LEU A 55 10.82 -4.22 -6.41
C LEU A 55 11.53 -5.41 -7.07
N HIS A 56 12.16 -6.29 -6.28
CA HIS A 56 12.79 -7.50 -6.82
C HIS A 56 12.64 -8.69 -5.88
N ARG A 57 12.57 -9.90 -6.44
CA ARG A 57 12.55 -11.13 -5.64
C ARG A 57 13.95 -11.39 -5.07
N THR A 58 13.98 -11.86 -3.83
CA THR A 58 15.22 -12.26 -3.13
C THR A 58 15.02 -13.60 -2.46
N ALA A 59 16.04 -14.46 -2.50
CA ALA A 59 15.96 -15.78 -1.94
C ALA A 59 16.01 -15.77 -0.38
N PRO A 60 15.34 -16.72 0.29
CA PRO A 60 14.23 -17.54 -0.20
C PRO A 60 12.89 -16.79 -0.06
N ASN A 61 12.16 -16.63 -1.18
CA ASN A 61 10.78 -16.11 -1.26
C ASN A 61 10.48 -14.76 -0.60
N ASN A 62 11.44 -13.83 -0.60
CA ASN A 62 11.22 -12.47 -0.13
C ASN A 62 11.10 -11.47 -1.29
N VAL A 63 10.52 -10.31 -1.00
CA VAL A 63 10.49 -9.14 -1.87
C VAL A 63 11.31 -8.03 -1.25
N SER A 64 12.34 -7.60 -1.96
CA SER A 64 13.16 -6.46 -1.56
C SER A 64 12.67 -5.19 -2.25
N VAL A 65 12.34 -4.20 -1.44
CA VAL A 65 11.74 -2.92 -1.81
C VAL A 65 12.80 -1.84 -1.64
N THR A 66 13.09 -1.10 -2.71
CA THR A 66 13.91 0.12 -2.64
C THR A 66 13.00 1.32 -2.78
N ASP A 67 13.15 2.29 -1.89
CA ASP A 67 12.41 3.56 -1.95
C ASP A 67 13.25 4.70 -2.57
N ALA A 68 12.62 5.86 -2.76
CA ALA A 68 13.24 7.04 -3.36
C ALA A 68 14.38 7.66 -2.52
N SER A 69 14.51 7.29 -1.24
CA SER A 69 15.67 7.66 -0.41
C SER A 69 16.87 6.73 -0.61
N GLY A 70 16.68 5.63 -1.34
CA GLY A 70 17.67 4.57 -1.53
C GLY A 70 17.66 3.53 -0.41
N ALA A 71 16.76 3.63 0.57
CA ALA A 71 16.63 2.62 1.61
C ALA A 71 16.07 1.32 1.04
N ILE A 72 16.64 0.19 1.47
CA ILE A 72 16.24 -1.15 1.05
C ILE A 72 15.64 -1.88 2.24
N ARG A 73 14.44 -2.44 2.05
CA ARG A 73 13.74 -3.23 3.06
C ARG A 73 13.23 -4.53 2.44
N THR A 74 13.35 -5.63 3.17
CA THR A 74 12.96 -6.96 2.69
C THR A 74 11.73 -7.44 3.44
N TYR A 75 10.70 -7.84 2.69
CA TYR A 75 9.43 -8.31 3.22
C TYR A 75 9.11 -9.70 2.68
N ARG A 76 8.39 -10.51 3.47
CA ARG A 76 7.90 -11.83 3.01
C ARG A 76 6.80 -11.72 1.97
N ALA A 77 6.08 -10.60 1.95
CA ALA A 77 5.00 -10.32 1.02
C ALA A 77 4.93 -8.82 0.74
N ALA A 78 4.46 -8.45 -0.45
CA ALA A 78 4.19 -7.08 -0.85
C ALA A 78 2.82 -7.01 -1.53
N VAL A 79 2.06 -5.96 -1.24
CA VAL A 79 0.80 -5.65 -1.92
C VAL A 79 1.02 -4.38 -2.73
N PHE A 80 0.74 -4.45 -4.03
CA PHE A 80 0.84 -3.32 -4.94
C PHE A 80 -0.57 -2.81 -5.28
N THR A 81 -0.87 -1.57 -4.90
CA THR A 81 -2.19 -0.96 -5.11
C THR A 81 -2.17 0.22 -6.07
N ALA A 82 -1.01 0.59 -6.62
CA ALA A 82 -0.94 1.64 -7.63
C ALA A 82 -1.51 1.12 -8.97
N GLN A 83 -1.75 2.03 -9.91
CA GLN A 83 -2.16 1.64 -11.25
C GLN A 83 -1.11 0.71 -11.86
N SER A 84 -1.52 -0.41 -12.43
CA SER A 84 -0.61 -1.44 -13.00
C SER A 84 0.37 -0.86 -14.00
N CYS A 85 -0.02 0.16 -14.78
CA CYS A 85 0.86 0.87 -15.70
C CYS A 85 2.06 1.56 -15.01
N MET A 86 2.00 1.85 -13.71
CA MET A 86 3.14 2.41 -12.96
C MET A 86 4.25 1.37 -12.70
N LEU A 87 3.91 0.08 -12.61
CA LEU A 87 4.90 -1.02 -12.53
C LEU A 87 5.76 -1.10 -13.78
N LEU A 88 5.20 -0.72 -14.93
CA LEU A 88 5.87 -0.83 -16.22
C LEU A 88 6.67 0.44 -16.59
N SER A 89 6.46 1.55 -15.90
CA SER A 89 7.00 2.86 -16.31
C SER A 89 7.86 3.59 -15.29
N ARG A 90 7.68 3.35 -13.98
CA ARG A 90 8.37 4.11 -12.92
C ARG A 90 9.00 3.26 -11.83
N ILE A 91 8.63 1.99 -11.73
CA ILE A 91 9.17 1.07 -10.75
C ILE A 91 9.95 0.02 -11.52
N SER A 92 11.24 -0.10 -11.25
CA SER A 92 12.02 -1.23 -11.77
C SER A 92 11.52 -2.49 -11.06
N CYS A 93 10.69 -3.26 -11.76
CA CYS A 93 10.06 -4.46 -11.23
C CYS A 93 10.65 -5.68 -11.93
N ASP A 94 11.04 -6.68 -11.15
CA ASP A 94 11.56 -7.94 -11.67
C ASP A 94 10.44 -8.73 -12.38
N GLU A 95 10.70 -9.22 -13.60
CA GLU A 95 9.69 -9.93 -14.41
C GLU A 95 9.18 -11.18 -13.71
N ASP A 96 10.02 -11.83 -12.89
CA ASP A 96 9.68 -12.99 -12.06
C ASP A 96 8.61 -12.68 -10.98
N LEU A 97 8.27 -11.42 -10.72
CA LEU A 97 7.19 -11.05 -9.81
C LEU A 97 5.81 -11.30 -10.40
N PHE A 98 5.68 -11.36 -11.73
CA PHE A 98 4.43 -11.61 -12.41
C PHE A 98 4.44 -13.01 -13.03
N PRO A 99 3.31 -13.75 -12.99
CA PRO A 99 3.20 -14.97 -13.78
C PRO A 99 3.35 -14.60 -15.26
N ILE A 100 4.30 -15.24 -15.93
CA ILE A 100 4.39 -15.22 -17.39
C ILE A 100 3.28 -16.17 -17.87
N ASP A 101 2.09 -15.66 -18.15
CA ASP A 101 1.08 -16.43 -18.87
C ASP A 101 1.58 -16.65 -20.31
N HIS A 102 1.74 -17.92 -20.68
CA HIS A 102 1.79 -18.40 -22.06
C HIS A 102 0.40 -18.85 -22.50
#